data_AF-A0A815PTZ2-F1
#
_entry.id   AF-A0A815PTZ2-F1
#
_cell.length_a   1.000
_cell.length_b   1.000
_cell.length_c   1.000
_cell.angle_alpha   90.00
_cell.angle_beta   90.00
_cell.angle_gamma   90.00
#
_symmetry.space_group_name_H-M   'P 1'
#
loop_
_entity.id
_entity.type
_entity.pdbx_description
1 polymer ?
#
loop_
_entity_poly.entity_id
_entity_poly.type
_entity_poly.pdbx_seq_one_letter_code
_entity_poly.pdbx_strand_id
1 'polypeptide(L)'
;MVYGGEEFRTTLAAAIDLEKELRGSIAGFNMPQFAVDMPGGGGKRLVSTFEAYDRDTGISIFQSSRIMERKSDRDKLGSNLYFYFDPLRSVSSKHQHKDVSEFINLVQQLLATIQNRTPREDGN
;
A
#
# COMPACT_ATOMS: atom_id res chain seq x y z
N MET A 1 0.16 -10.38 9.32
CA MET A 1 1.63 -10.44 9.22
C MET A 1 2.12 -11.71 9.88
N VAL A 2 3.26 -12.24 9.45
CA VAL A 2 3.88 -13.41 10.08
C VAL A 2 4.60 -12.97 11.35
N TYR A 3 4.35 -13.66 12.46
CA TYR A 3 4.98 -13.36 13.74
C TYR A 3 6.50 -13.56 13.67
N GLY A 4 7.27 -12.65 14.28
CA GLY A 4 8.74 -12.68 14.29
C GLY A 4 9.41 -12.27 12.97
N GLY A 5 8.63 -11.90 11.94
CA GLY A 5 9.18 -11.52 10.63
C GLY A 5 9.63 -10.06 10.50
N GLU A 6 9.37 -9.21 11.50
CA GLU A 6 9.52 -7.75 11.40
C GLU A 6 10.95 -7.31 11.03
N GLU A 7 11.97 -7.95 11.61
CA GLU A 7 13.36 -7.54 11.41
C GLU A 7 13.90 -7.83 10.01
N PHE A 8 13.23 -8.70 9.26
CA PHE A 8 13.57 -9.00 7.87
C PHE A 8 12.86 -8.08 6.88
N ARG A 9 11.96 -7.22 7.35
CA ARG A 9 11.16 -6.37 6.47
C ARG A 9 11.95 -5.15 6.01
N THR A 10 11.57 -4.68 4.84
CA THR A 10 12.07 -3.45 4.22
C THR A 10 10.89 -2.55 3.85
N THR A 11 11.18 -1.27 3.57
CA THR A 11 10.16 -0.31 3.16
C THR A 11 9.68 -0.59 1.74
N LEU A 12 8.46 -0.16 1.43
CA LEU A 12 7.95 -0.15 0.07
C LEU A 12 8.85 0.70 -0.85
N ALA A 13 9.36 1.83 -0.36
CA ALA A 13 10.32 2.67 -1.07
C ALA A 13 11.57 1.88 -1.50
N ALA A 14 12.18 1.12 -0.60
CA ALA A 14 13.36 0.33 -0.91
C ALA A 14 13.09 -0.73 -1.98
N ALA A 15 11.91 -1.38 -1.94
CA ALA A 15 11.53 -2.34 -2.98
C ALA A 15 11.33 -1.66 -4.35
N ILE A 16 10.72 -0.47 -4.39
CA ILE A 16 10.56 0.33 -5.61
C ILE A 16 11.91 0.78 -6.17
N ASP A 17 12.81 1.23 -5.31
CA ASP A 17 14.11 1.73 -5.74
C ASP A 17 14.98 0.58 -6.28
N LEU A 18 14.94 -0.58 -5.64
CA LEU A 18 15.59 -1.79 -6.15
C LEU A 18 15.00 -2.26 -7.49
N GLU A 19 13.67 -2.19 -7.67
CA GLU A 19 13.03 -2.47 -8.96
C GLU A 19 13.56 -1.53 -10.05
N LYS A 20 13.72 -0.23 -9.76
CA LYS A 20 14.23 0.77 -10.71
C LYS A 20 15.69 0.52 -11.07
N GLU A 21 16.53 0.16 -10.10
CA GLU A 21 17.96 -0.14 -10.34
C GLU A 21 18.14 -1.39 -11.23
N LEU A 22 17.27 -2.39 -11.07
CA LEU A 22 17.30 -3.59 -11.92
C LEU A 22 16.72 -3.35 -13.32
N ARG A 23 15.77 -2.42 -13.45
CA ARG A 23 15.07 -2.17 -14.72
C ARG A 23 16.03 -1.53 -15.73
N GLY A 24 16.32 -2.25 -16.80
CA GLY A 24 17.25 -1.82 -17.84
C GLY A 24 18.68 -2.33 -17.66
N SER A 25 19.03 -2.93 -16.51
CA SER A 25 20.32 -3.59 -16.32
C SER A 25 20.31 -5.07 -16.70
N ILE A 26 19.12 -5.68 -16.78
CA ILE A 26 18.91 -7.07 -17.25
C ILE A 26 17.89 -7.12 -18.39
N ALA A 27 17.91 -8.23 -19.15
CA ALA A 27 16.92 -8.46 -20.19
C ALA A 27 15.50 -8.48 -19.61
N GLY A 28 14.56 -7.81 -20.29
CA GLY A 28 13.20 -7.59 -19.75
C GLY A 28 12.44 -8.87 -19.41
N PHE A 29 12.67 -9.97 -20.14
CA PHE A 29 12.03 -11.26 -19.86
C PHE A 29 12.50 -11.91 -18.55
N ASN A 30 13.67 -11.51 -18.04
CA ASN A 30 14.21 -11.95 -16.76
C ASN A 30 13.85 -11.00 -15.61
N MET A 31 13.14 -9.90 -15.87
CA MET A 31 12.83 -8.90 -14.86
C MET A 31 11.89 -9.48 -13.79
N PRO A 32 12.31 -9.62 -12.53
CA PRO A 32 11.43 -10.11 -11.49
C PRO A 32 10.30 -9.11 -11.21
N GLN A 33 9.15 -9.64 -10.78
CA GLN A 33 8.05 -8.83 -10.29
C GLN A 33 8.22 -8.59 -8.79
N PHE A 34 8.47 -7.33 -8.42
CA PHE A 34 8.45 -6.89 -7.03
C PHE A 34 7.01 -6.75 -6.58
N ALA A 35 6.61 -7.57 -5.61
CA ALA A 35 5.24 -7.61 -5.14
C ALA A 35 5.15 -7.63 -3.61
N VAL A 36 4.10 -6.98 -3.12
CA VAL A 36 3.65 -7.02 -1.73
C VAL A 36 2.41 -7.90 -1.64
N ASP A 37 2.33 -8.71 -0.58
CA ASP A 37 1.14 -9.51 -0.30
C ASP A 37 0.19 -8.74 0.60
N MET A 38 -1.00 -8.42 0.10
CA MET A 38 -1.94 -7.58 0.82
C MET A 38 -2.60 -8.34 1.97
N PRO A 39 -2.56 -7.80 3.20
CA PRO A 39 -3.26 -8.41 4.32
C PRO A 39 -4.77 -8.48 4.04
N GLY A 40 -5.45 -9.50 4.55
CA GLY A 40 -6.92 -9.61 4.41
C GLY A 40 -7.42 -10.10 3.04
N GLY A 41 -6.55 -10.70 2.21
CA GLY A 41 -6.96 -11.36 0.97
C GLY A 41 -7.00 -10.47 -0.29
N GLY A 42 -6.37 -9.30 -0.24
CA GLY A 42 -6.24 -8.41 -1.41
C GLY A 42 -5.36 -8.97 -2.53
N GLY A 43 -4.61 -10.03 -2.25
CA GLY A 43 -3.71 -10.72 -3.18
C GLY A 43 -2.34 -10.05 -3.30
N LYS A 44 -1.52 -10.59 -4.21
CA LYS A 44 -0.20 -10.02 -4.53
C LYS A 44 -0.37 -8.81 -5.44
N ARG A 45 0.20 -7.68 -5.04
CA ARG A 45 0.18 -6.43 -5.81
C ARG A 45 1.60 -6.00 -6.14
N LEU A 46 1.82 -5.47 -7.34
CA LEU A 46 3.13 -4.93 -7.71
C LEU A 46 3.42 -3.70 -6.86
N VAL A 47 4.66 -3.57 -6.40
CA VAL A 47 5.10 -2.46 -5.52
C VAL A 47 4.89 -1.09 -6.15
N SER A 48 4.80 -0.99 -7.47
CA SER A 48 4.56 0.23 -8.23
C SER A 48 3.08 0.61 -8.40
N THR A 49 2.15 -0.24 -7.95
CA THR A 49 0.69 -0.07 -8.15
C THR A 49 -0.06 0.45 -6.91
N PHE A 50 0.62 1.22 -6.06
CA PHE A 50 -0.02 1.87 -4.91
C PHE A 50 -0.84 3.09 -5.37
N GLU A 51 -1.96 3.34 -4.70
CA GLU A 51 -2.81 4.51 -4.91
C GLU A 51 -2.23 5.74 -4.19
N ALA A 52 -1.76 5.52 -2.97
CA ALA A 52 -1.14 6.53 -2.14
C ALA A 52 -0.07 5.89 -1.26
N TYR A 53 1.01 6.63 -1.02
CA TYR A 53 2.09 6.20 -0.14
C TYR A 53 2.67 7.42 0.57
N ASP A 54 2.56 7.41 1.89
CA ASP A 54 3.21 8.38 2.76
C ASP A 54 4.48 7.75 3.36
N ARG A 55 5.63 8.29 2.95
CA ARG A 55 6.96 7.81 3.37
C ARG A 55 7.30 8.20 4.81
N ASP A 56 6.73 9.27 5.33
CA ASP A 56 7.04 9.72 6.70
C ASP A 56 6.40 8.81 7.74
N THR A 57 5.24 8.26 7.39
CA THR A 57 4.44 7.37 8.23
C THR A 57 4.57 5.90 7.86
N GLY A 58 5.07 5.61 6.66
CA GLY A 58 5.21 4.25 6.15
C GLY A 58 3.88 3.62 5.74
N ILE A 59 2.79 4.40 5.60
CA ILE A 59 1.48 3.88 5.21
C ILE A 59 1.32 3.95 3.70
N SER A 60 1.00 2.82 3.09
CA SER A 60 0.66 2.69 1.69
C SER A 60 -0.72 2.08 1.50
N ILE A 61 -1.41 2.51 0.44
CA ILE A 61 -2.76 2.05 0.08
C ILE A 61 -2.69 1.43 -1.31
N PHE A 62 -3.24 0.23 -1.45
CA PHE A 62 -3.37 -0.49 -2.71
C PHE A 62 -4.82 -0.75 -3.02
N GLN A 63 -5.20 -0.66 -4.30
CA GLN A 63 -6.49 -1.11 -4.78
C GLN A 63 -6.39 -2.52 -5.36
N SER A 64 -7.33 -3.39 -4.99
CA SER A 64 -7.51 -4.70 -5.62
C SER A 64 -8.63 -4.65 -6.67
N SER A 65 -8.39 -5.26 -7.83
CA SER A 65 -9.40 -5.45 -8.88
C SER A 65 -10.33 -6.62 -8.61
N ARG A 66 -10.13 -7.35 -7.50
CA ARG A 66 -10.94 -8.52 -7.17
C ARG A 66 -12.38 -8.09 -6.90
N ILE A 67 -13.31 -8.54 -7.73
CA ILE A 67 -14.75 -8.39 -7.49
C ILE A 67 -15.04 -9.15 -6.19
N MET A 68 -15.32 -8.43 -5.10
CA MET A 68 -15.67 -9.05 -3.82
C MET A 68 -17.14 -9.50 -3.86
N GLU A 69 -17.46 -10.51 -4.67
CA GLU A 69 -18.82 -11.06 -4.78
C GLU A 69 -19.30 -11.78 -3.51
N ARG A 70 -18.41 -12.03 -2.55
CA ARG A 70 -18.68 -12.79 -1.30
C ARG A 70 -18.42 -11.99 -0.03
N LYS A 71 -18.91 -10.76 0.02
CA LYS A 71 -18.93 -9.96 1.25
C LYS A 71 -20.37 -9.70 1.64
N SER A 72 -20.71 -10.01 2.90
CA SER A 72 -22.04 -9.74 3.45
C SER A 72 -22.34 -8.25 3.36
N ASP A 73 -23.61 -7.82 3.38
CA ASP A 73 -23.97 -6.40 3.29
C ASP A 73 -23.30 -5.50 4.35
N ARG A 74 -22.75 -6.09 5.43
CA ARG A 74 -21.95 -5.40 6.46
C ARG A 74 -20.46 -5.22 6.10
N ASP A 75 -19.94 -5.96 5.14
CA ASP A 75 -18.54 -5.88 4.68
C ASP A 75 -18.38 -4.96 3.45
N LYS A 76 -19.50 -4.44 2.92
CA LYS A 76 -19.58 -3.43 1.86
C LYS A 76 -19.18 -2.03 2.33
N LEU A 77 -18.20 -1.91 3.23
CA LEU A 77 -17.58 -0.61 3.53
C LEU A 77 -16.63 -0.24 2.37
N GLY A 78 -17.24 0.01 1.21
CA GLY A 78 -16.92 1.10 0.30
C GLY A 78 -15.69 1.02 -0.59
N SER A 79 -14.71 0.15 -0.34
CA SER A 79 -13.50 0.21 -1.18
C SER A 79 -12.69 -1.09 -1.19
N ASN A 80 -12.23 -1.50 -2.37
CA ASN A 80 -11.24 -2.58 -2.51
C ASN A 80 -9.83 -2.11 -2.10
N LEU A 81 -9.73 -1.25 -1.08
CA LEU A 81 -8.49 -0.67 -0.62
C LEU A 81 -7.89 -1.51 0.51
N TYR A 82 -6.58 -1.68 0.43
CA TYR A 82 -5.79 -2.47 1.35
C TYR A 82 -4.61 -1.63 1.82
N PHE A 83 -4.33 -1.67 3.12
CA PHE A 83 -3.22 -0.96 3.72
C PHE A 83 -2.01 -1.88 3.84
N TYR A 84 -0.84 -1.35 3.52
CA TYR A 84 0.44 -1.96 3.82
C TYR A 84 1.30 -0.96 4.59
N PHE A 85 2.00 -1.46 5.61
CA PHE A 85 2.76 -0.66 6.56
C PHE A 85 4.23 -1.01 6.44
N ASP A 86 5.10 -0.01 6.31
CA ASP A 86 6.55 -0.21 6.38
C ASP A 86 7.00 -0.71 7.76
N PRO A 87 8.23 -1.24 7.88
CA PRO A 87 8.76 -1.71 9.16
C PRO A 87 8.76 -0.61 10.23
N LEU A 88 8.43 -0.94 11.48
CA LEU A 88 8.33 0.04 12.57
C LEU A 88 9.62 0.87 12.74
N ARG A 89 10.79 0.27 12.53
CA ARG A 89 12.10 0.96 12.60
C ARG A 89 12.29 2.04 11.54
N SER A 90 11.52 2.02 10.46
CA SER A 90 11.59 3.00 9.36
C SER A 90 10.60 4.15 9.54
N VAL A 91 9.63 4.01 10.44
CA VAL A 91 8.67 5.06 10.76
C VAL A 91 9.41 6.18 11.48
N SER A 92 9.24 7.42 11.01
CA SER A 92 9.89 8.58 11.64
C SER A 92 9.50 8.71 13.11
N SER A 93 10.40 9.20 13.95
CA SER A 93 10.16 9.34 15.41
C SER A 93 8.93 10.20 15.76
N LYS A 94 8.53 11.10 14.85
CA LYS A 94 7.30 11.92 14.96
C LYS A 94 6.01 11.10 14.88
N HIS A 95 6.08 9.89 14.34
CA HIS A 95 4.97 8.99 14.09
C HIS A 95 5.05 7.70 14.91
N GLN A 96 6.12 7.54 15.70
CA GLN A 96 6.24 6.48 16.69
C GLN A 96 5.38 6.84 17.91
N HIS A 97 4.63 5.87 18.45
CA HIS A 97 3.76 6.03 19.63
C HIS A 97 2.50 6.89 19.46
N LYS A 98 2.05 7.12 18.22
CA LYS A 98 0.75 7.75 17.97
C LYS A 98 -0.38 6.94 18.59
N ASP A 99 -1.35 7.65 19.18
CA ASP A 99 -2.56 7.01 19.67
C ASP A 99 -3.46 6.56 18.50
N VAL A 100 -4.52 5.81 18.82
CA VAL A 100 -5.46 5.30 17.80
C VAL A 100 -6.13 6.44 17.03
N SER A 101 -6.41 7.58 17.68
CA SER A 101 -7.09 8.72 17.06
C SER A 101 -6.21 9.39 16.01
N GLU A 102 -4.93 9.60 16.33
CA GLU A 102 -3.95 10.16 15.41
C GLU A 102 -3.69 9.24 14.22
N PHE A 103 -3.65 7.92 14.44
CA PHE A 103 -3.56 6.94 13.38
C PHE A 103 -4.76 7.00 12.43
N ILE A 104 -5.98 7.11 12.98
CA ILE A 104 -7.21 7.27 12.19
C ILE A 104 -7.13 8.55 11.35
N ASN A 105 -6.72 9.67 11.94
CA ASN A 105 -6.60 10.95 11.23
C ASN A 105 -5.62 10.85 10.05
N LEU A 106 -4.48 10.19 10.26
CA LEU A 106 -3.49 9.98 9.21
C LEU A 106 -4.04 9.14 8.06
N VAL A 107 -4.72 8.04 8.38
CA VAL A 107 -5.37 7.19 7.39
C VAL A 107 -6.43 7.98 6.60
N GLN A 108 -7.23 8.82 7.27
CA GLN A 108 -8.22 9.67 6.61
C GLN A 108 -7.58 10.69 5.65
N GLN A 109 -6.48 11.32 6.05
CA GLN A 109 -5.72 12.25 5.19
C GLN A 109 -5.19 11.54 3.94
N LEU A 110 -4.67 10.33 4.09
CA LEU A 110 -4.15 9.54 2.97
C LEU A 110 -5.28 9.11 2.02
N LEU A 111 -6.44 8.71 2.56
CA LEU A 111 -7.62 8.38 1.76
C LEU A 111 -8.17 9.59 0.98
N ALA A 112 -8.16 10.78 1.57
CA ALA A 112 -8.56 12.01 0.88
C ALA A 112 -7.66 12.31 -0.32
N THR A 113 -6.38 11.95 -0.25
CA THR A 113 -5.43 12.09 -1.37
C THR A 113 -5.84 11.25 -2.58
N ILE A 114 -6.47 10.09 -2.37
CA ILE A 114 -6.99 9.24 -3.45
C ILE A 114 -8.25 9.86 -4.09
N GLN A 115 -9.18 10.35 -3.27
CA GLN A 115 -10.43 10.95 -3.75
C GLN A 115 -10.20 12.22 -4.59
N ASN A 116 -9.14 12.96 -4.29
CA ASN A 116 -8.78 14.16 -5.04
C ASN A 116 -8.07 13.87 -6.39
N ARG A 117 -7.70 12.61 -6.66
CA ARG A 117 -7.03 12.20 -7.91
C ARG A 117 -7.98 11.72 -9.01
N THR A 118 -9.23 11.38 -8.70
CA THR A 118 -10.21 11.00 -9.72
C THR A 118 -10.68 12.23 -10.50
N PRO A 119 -10.42 12.34 -11.81
CA PRO A 119 -11.12 13.31 -12.65
C PRO A 119 -12.58 12.88 -12.71
N ARG A 120 -13.51 13.77 -12.34
CA ARG A 120 -14.91 13.65 -12.78
C ARG A 120 -14.98 14.10 -14.23
N GLU A 121 -14.68 13.21 -15.17
CA GLU A 121 -15.02 13.41 -16.59
C GLU A 121 -15.48 12.08 -17.21
N ASP A 122 -16.70 11.67 -16.86
CA ASP A 122 -17.53 10.87 -17.76
C ASP A 122 -18.69 11.77 -18.19
N GLY A 123 -18.39 12.61 -19.17
CA GLY A 123 -19.33 13.54 -19.77
C GLY A 123 -19.11 13.61 -21.28
N ASN A 124 -19.54 12.57 -22.00
CA ASN A 124 -20.22 12.71 -23.29
C ASN A 124 -20.99 11.42 -23.63
#